data_AF-A0A396GXH5-F1
#
_entry.id   AF-A0A396GXH5-F1
#
_cell.length_a   1.000
_cell.length_b   1.000
_cell.length_c   1.000
_cell.angle_alpha   90.00
_cell.angle_beta   90.00
_cell.angle_gamma   90.00
#
_symmetry.space_group_name_H-M   'P 1'
#
loop_
_entity.id
_entity.type
_entity.pdbx_description
1 polymer ?
#
loop_
_entity_poly.entity_id
_entity_poly.type
_entity_poly.pdbx_seq_one_letter_code
_entity_poly.pdbx_strand_id
1 'polypeptide(L)'
;MELVFASNWQTKWKWLVEVLEHCPKLQNLTLDQLYGYGTGEDNWKKPKIVPECIYSQLRTCSLTSYKGNELQFAKYIIKNAKVMRTMTIIASPVDMNIKHQMIMKLSSCPKGSATCKFSFY
;
A
#
# COMPACT_ATOMS: atom_id res chain seq x y z
N MET A 1 -12.30 -7.60 -9.06
CA MET A 1 -12.74 -6.24 -8.67
C MET A 1 -11.51 -5.41 -8.43
N GLU A 2 -11.53 -4.16 -8.91
CA GLU A 2 -10.46 -3.18 -8.79
C GLU A 2 -10.98 -1.96 -8.04
N LEU A 3 -10.10 -1.36 -7.24
CA LEU A 3 -10.38 -0.14 -6.51
C LEU A 3 -9.19 0.80 -6.71
N VAL A 4 -9.47 1.93 -7.36
CA VAL A 4 -8.50 2.99 -7.58
C VAL A 4 -8.94 4.20 -6.77
N PHE A 5 -8.02 4.75 -6.01
CA PHE A 5 -8.26 5.98 -5.28
C PHE A 5 -7.14 6.96 -5.50
N ALA A 6 -7.52 8.20 -5.76
CA ALA A 6 -6.59 9.32 -5.80
C ALA A 6 -6.96 10.28 -4.66
N SER A 7 -6.06 10.45 -3.68
CA SER A 7 -6.31 11.31 -2.52
C SER A 7 -5.01 11.73 -1.83
N ASN A 8 -5.12 12.69 -0.91
CA ASN A 8 -4.14 12.86 0.17
C ASN A 8 -4.45 11.84 1.26
N TRP A 9 -3.57 10.87 1.47
CA TRP A 9 -3.85 9.69 2.31
C TRP A 9 -3.68 9.92 3.82
N GLN A 10 -2.97 10.98 4.22
CA GLN A 10 -2.68 11.30 5.62
C GLN A 10 -3.92 11.40 6.53
N THR A 11 -5.10 11.66 5.97
CA THR A 11 -6.36 11.79 6.74
C THR A 11 -7.43 10.78 6.35
N LYS A 12 -7.20 9.96 5.31
CA LYS A 12 -8.23 9.06 4.76
C LYS A 12 -7.99 7.58 5.04
N TRP A 13 -6.98 7.26 5.84
CA TRP A 13 -6.66 5.88 6.20
C TRP A 13 -7.81 5.13 6.85
N LYS A 14 -8.56 5.76 7.76
CA LYS A 14 -9.74 5.16 8.39
C LYS A 14 -10.79 4.78 7.34
N TRP A 15 -11.08 5.69 6.43
CA TRP A 15 -12.05 5.48 5.37
C TRP A 15 -11.61 4.40 4.38
N LEU A 16 -10.32 4.33 4.05
CA LEU A 16 -9.77 3.25 3.23
C LEU A 16 -10.02 1.88 3.88
N VAL A 17 -9.75 1.75 5.19
CA VAL A 17 -9.98 0.49 5.91
C VAL A 17 -11.47 0.10 5.86
N GLU A 18 -12.38 1.04 6.11
CA GLU A 18 -13.82 0.80 6.03
C GLU A 18 -14.22 0.30 4.63
N VAL A 19 -13.70 0.91 3.56
CA VAL A 19 -14.01 0.44 2.19
C VAL A 19 -13.45 -0.96 1.94
N LEU A 20 -12.24 -1.26 2.41
CA LEU A 20 -11.64 -2.59 2.27
C LEU A 20 -12.46 -3.66 3.01
N GLU A 21 -13.02 -3.34 4.18
CA GLU A 21 -13.92 -4.22 4.92
C GLU A 21 -15.23 -4.49 4.16
N HIS A 22 -15.75 -3.51 3.44
CA HIS A 22 -16.97 -3.64 2.63
C HIS A 22 -16.74 -4.24 1.23
N CYS A 23 -15.49 -4.45 0.82
CA CYS A 23 -15.15 -4.98 -0.51
C CYS A 23 -14.46 -6.35 -0.42
N PRO A 24 -15.11 -7.41 0.11
CA PRO A 24 -14.44 -8.70 0.39
C PRO A 24 -13.84 -9.37 -0.85
N LYS A 25 -14.36 -9.07 -2.05
CA LYS A 25 -13.88 -9.62 -3.34
C LYS A 25 -12.83 -8.76 -4.04
N LEU A 26 -12.29 -7.74 -3.37
CA LEU A 26 -11.29 -6.85 -3.95
C LEU A 26 -9.98 -7.62 -4.24
N GLN A 27 -9.49 -7.52 -5.48
CA GLN A 27 -8.28 -8.21 -5.92
C GLN A 27 -7.16 -7.24 -6.29
N ASN A 28 -7.50 -6.04 -6.75
CA ASN A 28 -6.54 -5.04 -7.20
C ASN A 28 -6.81 -3.74 -6.46
N LEU A 29 -5.78 -3.20 -5.78
CA LEU A 29 -5.85 -1.93 -5.07
C LEU A 29 -4.82 -0.97 -5.66
N THR A 30 -5.24 0.24 -6.02
CA THR A 30 -4.34 1.32 -6.44
C THR A 30 -4.60 2.54 -5.57
N LEU A 31 -3.55 3.01 -4.88
CA LEU A 31 -3.55 4.25 -4.11
C LEU A 31 -2.64 5.25 -4.82
N ASP A 32 -3.22 6.34 -5.29
CA ASP A 32 -2.52 7.46 -5.89
C ASP A 32 -2.48 8.63 -4.93
N GLN A 33 -1.28 9.00 -4.52
CA GLN A 33 -1.05 10.14 -3.65
C GLN A 33 -1.11 11.42 -4.50
N LEU A 34 -2.20 12.18 -4.35
CA LEU A 34 -2.33 13.44 -5.08
C LEU A 34 -1.22 14.43 -4.69
N TYR A 35 -0.84 15.28 -5.65
CA TYR A 35 0.19 16.30 -5.48
C TYR A 35 -0.23 17.30 -4.39
N GLY A 36 0.34 17.13 -3.20
CA GLY A 36 0.33 18.09 -2.10
C GLY A 36 1.60 17.94 -1.28
N TYR A 37 2.09 19.04 -0.70
CA TYR A 37 3.18 19.02 0.28
C TYR A 37 2.66 18.37 1.56
N GLY A 38 2.66 17.04 1.59
CA GLY A 38 2.42 16.27 2.80
C GLY A 38 3.61 16.41 3.73
N THR A 39 3.68 17.54 4.45
CA THR A 39 4.67 17.77 5.51
C THR A 39 4.30 17.08 6.82
N GLY A 40 3.16 16.37 6.85
CA GLY A 40 2.66 15.66 8.03
C GLY A 40 3.17 14.22 8.13
N GLU A 41 3.34 13.77 9.38
CA GLU A 41 3.63 12.37 9.72
C GLU A 41 2.57 11.41 9.15
N ASP A 42 3.01 10.20 8.80
CA ASP A 42 2.10 9.12 8.41
C ASP A 42 1.15 8.76 9.57
N ASN A 43 -0.10 9.19 9.48
CA ASN A 43 -1.14 8.86 10.46
C ASN A 43 -1.76 7.47 10.23
N TRP A 44 -1.13 6.58 9.43
CA TRP A 44 -1.62 5.22 9.26
C TRP A 44 -1.67 4.51 10.62
N LYS A 45 -2.87 4.07 10.98
CA LYS A 45 -3.09 3.21 12.14
C LYS A 45 -3.44 1.82 11.64
N LYS A 46 -2.59 0.85 11.97
CA LYS A 46 -2.84 -0.56 11.67
C LYS A 46 -4.23 -0.96 12.20
N PRO A 47 -5.12 -1.53 11.37
CA PRO A 47 -6.42 -1.98 11.84
C PRO A 47 -6.28 -3.19 12.77
N LYS A 48 -7.22 -3.34 13.70
CA LYS A 48 -7.23 -4.45 14.67
C LYS A 48 -7.45 -5.80 13.98
N ILE A 49 -8.34 -5.81 12.99
CA ILE A 49 -8.69 -6.98 12.19
C ILE A 49 -8.16 -6.74 10.79
N VAL A 50 -7.66 -7.79 10.14
CA VAL A 50 -7.25 -7.71 8.74
C VAL A 50 -8.50 -7.86 7.87
N PRO A 51 -8.82 -6.89 6.99
CA PRO A 51 -9.92 -7.04 6.05
C PRO A 51 -9.77 -8.31 5.21
N GLU A 52 -10.88 -9.03 5.02
CA GLU A 52 -10.88 -10.31 4.32
C GLU A 52 -10.28 -10.20 2.92
N CYS A 53 -10.59 -9.10 2.22
CA CYS A 53 -10.07 -8.87 0.88
C CYS A 53 -8.54 -8.82 0.87
N ILE A 54 -7.91 -8.19 1.85
CA ILE A 54 -6.45 -8.11 1.96
C ILE A 54 -5.90 -9.51 2.22
N TYR A 55 -6.48 -10.22 3.17
CA TYR A 55 -5.95 -11.53 3.59
C TYR A 55 -6.02 -12.58 2.48
N SER A 56 -7.20 -12.77 1.86
CA SER A 56 -7.48 -13.94 1.01
C SER A 56 -7.66 -13.62 -0.49
N GLN A 57 -7.90 -12.36 -0.87
CA GLN A 57 -8.27 -12.01 -2.26
C GLN A 57 -7.29 -11.09 -2.97
N LEU A 58 -6.54 -10.26 -2.24
CA LEU A 58 -5.73 -9.19 -2.82
C LEU A 58 -4.53 -9.78 -3.57
N ARG A 59 -4.52 -9.58 -4.89
CA ARG A 59 -3.50 -10.06 -5.82
C ARG A 59 -2.51 -8.99 -6.20
N THR A 60 -2.97 -7.75 -6.34
CA THR A 60 -2.12 -6.62 -6.72
C THR A 60 -2.36 -5.41 -5.84
N CYS A 61 -1.29 -4.67 -5.54
CA CYS A 61 -1.34 -3.41 -4.83
C CYS A 61 -0.38 -2.42 -5.49
N SER A 62 -0.87 -1.25 -5.88
CA SER A 62 -0.10 -0.19 -6.52
C SER A 62 -0.10 1.06 -5.65
N LEU A 63 1.08 1.56 -5.29
CA LEU A 63 1.26 2.84 -4.62
C LEU A 63 1.91 3.81 -5.60
N THR A 64 1.14 4.78 -6.10
CA THR A 64 1.61 5.77 -7.07
C THR A 64 1.85 7.11 -6.40
N SER A 65 2.80 7.86 -6.96
CA SER A 65 3.25 9.13 -6.40
C SER A 65 3.77 8.99 -4.95
N TYR A 66 4.39 7.84 -4.64
CA TYR A 66 4.85 7.49 -3.30
C TYR A 66 5.85 8.51 -2.76
N LYS A 67 5.64 8.95 -1.50
CA LYS A 67 6.47 9.97 -0.84
C LYS A 67 7.16 9.49 0.44
N GLY A 68 6.97 8.23 0.83
CA GLY A 68 7.56 7.69 2.06
C GLY A 68 6.51 7.40 3.13
N ASN A 69 5.48 8.24 3.21
CA ASN A 69 4.45 8.15 4.24
C ASN A 69 3.65 6.86 4.13
N GLU A 70 3.45 6.30 2.95
CA GLU A 70 2.66 5.09 2.75
C GLU A 70 3.41 3.81 3.17
N LEU A 71 4.62 3.93 3.74
CA LEU A 71 5.47 2.78 4.09
C LEU A 71 4.78 1.82 5.07
N GLN A 72 4.12 2.33 6.12
CA GLN A 72 3.51 1.46 7.12
C GLN A 72 2.34 0.68 6.54
N PHE A 73 1.55 1.33 5.69
CA PHE A 73 0.50 0.67 4.91
C PHE A 73 1.08 -0.40 3.99
N ALA A 74 2.15 -0.08 3.25
CA ALA A 74 2.80 -1.04 2.36
C ALA A 74 3.27 -2.29 3.10
N LYS A 75 3.97 -2.11 4.23
CA LYS A 75 4.41 -3.20 5.10
C LYS A 75 3.24 -4.03 5.61
N TYR A 76 2.13 -3.37 5.96
CA TYR A 76 0.92 -4.05 6.40
C TYR A 76 0.33 -4.94 5.31
N ILE A 77 0.19 -4.45 4.07
CA ILE A 77 -0.28 -5.27 2.94
C ILE A 77 0.65 -6.46 2.69
N ILE A 78 1.96 -6.22 2.61
CA ILE A 78 2.96 -7.27 2.35
C ILE A 78 2.89 -8.39 3.39
N LYS A 79 2.74 -8.05 4.67
CA LYS A 79 2.72 -9.03 5.76
C LYS A 79 1.42 -9.86 5.79
N ASN A 80 0.29 -9.24 5.45
CA ASN A 80 -1.02 -9.84 5.67
C ASN A 80 -1.63 -10.50 4.44
N ALA A 81 -1.30 -10.03 3.23
CA ALA A 81 -1.88 -10.56 2.00
C ALA A 81 -1.25 -11.91 1.62
N LYS A 82 -2.05 -12.99 1.70
CA LYS A 82 -1.59 -14.37 1.49
C LYS A 82 -1.50 -14.76 0.02
N VAL A 83 -2.29 -14.13 -0.84
CA VAL A 83 -2.37 -14.45 -2.27
C VAL A 83 -1.82 -13.33 -3.16
N MET A 84 -1.13 -12.35 -2.59
CA MET A 84 -0.57 -11.22 -3.33
C MET A 84 0.55 -11.67 -4.26
N ARG A 85 0.46 -11.25 -5.52
CA ARG A 85 1.39 -11.58 -6.61
C ARG A 85 2.35 -10.45 -6.90
N THR A 86 1.84 -9.21 -6.89
CA THR A 86 2.63 -8.04 -7.26
C THR A 86 2.33 -6.87 -6.34
N MET A 87 3.38 -6.25 -5.82
CA MET A 87 3.30 -4.92 -5.23
C MET A 87 4.08 -3.94 -6.11
N THR A 88 3.37 -2.97 -6.67
CA THR A 88 3.91 -1.93 -7.54
C THR A 88 4.07 -0.63 -6.76
N ILE A 89 5.23 -0.01 -6.91
CA ILE A 89 5.55 1.25 -6.26
C ILE A 89 6.10 2.18 -7.33
N ILE A 90 5.44 3.33 -7.48
CA ILE A 90 5.86 4.38 -8.40
C ILE A 90 6.22 5.58 -7.53
N ALA A 91 7.51 5.85 -7.42
CA ALA A 91 8.02 6.94 -6.59
C ALA A 91 7.89 8.28 -7.30
N SER A 92 7.76 9.36 -6.53
CA SER A 92 7.91 10.72 -7.07
C SER A 92 9.30 10.88 -7.71
N PRO A 93 9.43 11.51 -8.90
CA PRO A 93 10.71 11.69 -9.61
C PRO A 93 11.78 12.45 -8.81
N VAL A 94 11.36 13.20 -7.79
CA VAL A 94 12.22 14.14 -7.06
C VAL A 94 13.06 13.43 -5.97
N ASP A 95 12.70 12.20 -5.57
CA ASP A 95 13.21 11.59 -4.33
C ASP A 95 13.84 10.18 -4.50
N MET A 96 14.95 10.10 -5.23
CA MET A 96 15.70 8.86 -5.44
C MET A 96 16.14 8.16 -4.13
N ASN A 97 16.49 8.92 -3.09
CA ASN A 97 16.86 8.38 -1.79
C ASN A 97 15.67 7.69 -1.09
N ILE A 98 14.47 8.26 -1.20
CA ILE A 98 13.24 7.67 -0.64
C ILE A 98 12.94 6.34 -1.33
N LYS A 99 13.06 6.29 -2.67
CA LYS A 99 12.91 5.04 -3.44
C LYS A 99 13.85 3.94 -2.94
N HIS A 100 15.13 4.25 -2.78
CA HIS A 100 16.12 3.27 -2.31
C HIS A 100 15.82 2.78 -0.88
N GLN A 101 15.55 3.69 0.06
CA GLN A 101 15.19 3.31 1.43
C GLN A 101 13.92 2.46 1.49
N MET A 102 12.93 2.76 0.65
CA MET A 102 11.71 1.97 0.59
C MET A 102 11.98 0.54 0.13
N ILE A 103 12.75 0.37 -0.95
CA ILE A 103 13.13 -0.96 -1.46
C ILE A 103 13.74 -1.79 -0.34
N MET A 104 14.71 -1.23 0.40
CA MET A 104 15.37 -1.90 1.51
C MET A 104 14.38 -2.26 2.64
N LYS A 105 13.52 -1.32 3.04
CA LYS A 105 12.55 -1.52 4.13
C LYS A 105 11.43 -2.50 3.78
N LEU A 106 11.06 -2.62 2.50
CA LEU A 106 10.01 -3.56 2.06
C LEU A 106 10.58 -4.94 1.75
N SER A 107 11.78 -5.01 1.18
CA SER A 107 12.45 -6.29 0.88
C SER A 107 12.82 -7.05 2.15
N SER A 108 13.09 -6.35 3.25
CA SER A 108 13.35 -6.94 4.56
C SER A 108 12.07 -7.37 5.31
N CYS A 109 10.87 -7.03 4.82
CA CYS A 109 9.65 -7.39 5.52
C CYS A 109 9.26 -8.85 5.26
N PRO A 110 8.78 -9.58 6.31
CA PRO A 110 8.16 -10.88 6.12
C PRO A 110 6.98 -10.77 5.14
N LYS A 111 7.01 -11.60 4.10
CA LYS A 111 5.94 -11.64 3.10
C LYS A 111 4.86 -12.62 3.53
N GLY A 112 3.61 -12.19 3.45
CA GLY A 112 2.43 -13.02 3.63
C GLY A 112 2.26 -14.03 2.48
N SER A 113 2.76 -13.69 1.28
CA SER A 113 2.77 -14.57 0.11
C SER A 113 4.19 -14.80 -0.41
N ALA A 114 4.56 -16.07 -0.60
CA ALA A 114 5.84 -16.45 -1.21
C ALA A 114 5.96 -16.03 -2.68
N THR A 115 4.82 -15.83 -3.35
CA THR A 115 4.78 -15.46 -4.78
C THR A 115 4.84 -13.96 -5.04
N CYS A 116 4.82 -13.13 -3.97
CA CYS A 116 4.81 -11.69 -4.11
C CYS A 116 6.13 -11.14 -4.64
N LYS A 117 6.06 -10.51 -5.82
CA LYS A 117 7.12 -9.75 -6.47
C LYS A 117 6.93 -8.26 -6.23
N PHE A 118 8.03 -7.51 -6.22
CA PHE A 118 8.00 -6.06 -6.17
C PHE A 118 8.38 -5.48 -7.52
N SER A 119 7.64 -4.48 -7.96
CA SER A 119 7.92 -3.70 -9.17
C SER A 119 8.09 -2.24 -8.77
N PHE A 120 9.24 -1.66 -9.08
CA PHE A 120 9.58 -0.29 -8.70
C PHE A 120 9.83 0.54 -9.95
N TYR A 121 9.11 1.65 -10.09
CA TYR A 121 9.21 2.60 -11.20
C TYR A 121 9.59 3.98 -10.65
#